data_AF-A0A354IUP5-F1
#
_entry.id   AF-A0A354IUP5-F1
#
_cell.length_a   1.000
_cell.length_b   1.000
_cell.length_c   1.000
_cell.angle_alpha   90.00
_cell.angle_beta   90.00
_cell.angle_gamma   90.00
#
_symmetry.space_group_name_H-M   'P 1'
#
loop_
_entity.id
_entity.type
_entity.pdbx_description
1 polymer ?
#
loop_
_entity_poly.entity_id
_entity_poly.type
_entity_poly.pdbx_seq_one_letter_code
_entity_poly.pdbx_strand_id
1 'polypeptide(L)'
;HTMTSLSGFEALLHGRVVHCYGGPFYAGWGLTVDHFALPARGRPTSLDGLVYAVMLAYPRYVLPDMAGFAAAEQVMHHLAQQARGDGASLAGGWLARKLRKGKALAELLRGEWQAGKT
;
A
#
# COMPACT_ATOMS: atom_id res chain seq x y z
N HIS A 1 -1.45 21.15 3.11
CA HIS A 1 -2.81 21.13 3.67
C HIS A 1 -3.59 19.98 3.04
N THR A 2 -4.39 19.24 3.80
CA THR A 2 -5.15 18.07 3.32
C THR A 2 -6.39 17.83 4.18
N MET A 3 -7.43 17.22 3.59
CA MET A 3 -8.58 16.70 4.33
C MET A 3 -8.26 15.30 4.86
N THR A 4 -8.22 14.31 3.95
CA THR A 4 -7.89 12.91 4.25
C THR A 4 -7.09 12.22 3.13
N SER A 5 -6.53 12.99 2.18
CA SER A 5 -5.81 12.45 1.02
C SER A 5 -4.54 11.70 1.44
N LEU A 6 -4.20 10.63 0.74
CA LEU A 6 -2.92 9.91 0.93
C LEU A 6 -1.72 10.82 0.63
N SER A 7 -1.86 11.81 -0.26
CA SER A 7 -0.79 12.77 -0.55
C SER A 7 -0.31 13.56 0.67
N GLY A 8 -1.13 13.66 1.73
CA GLY A 8 -0.67 14.21 3.00
C GLY A 8 0.35 13.32 3.71
N PHE A 9 0.23 12.00 3.62
CA PHE A 9 1.23 11.08 4.13
C PHE A 9 2.52 11.17 3.32
N GLU A 10 2.44 11.22 1.98
CA GLU A 10 3.61 11.40 1.11
C GLU A 10 4.36 12.71 1.43
N ALA A 11 3.62 13.79 1.69
CA ALA A 11 4.22 15.05 2.11
C ALA A 11 5.00 14.93 3.43
N LEU A 12 4.54 14.11 4.39
CA LEU A 12 5.31 13.79 5.61
C LEU A 12 6.61 13.04 5.28
N LEU A 13 6.57 12.07 4.36
CA LEU A 13 7.76 11.35 3.91
C LEU A 13 8.80 12.29 3.28
N HIS A 14 8.35 13.37 2.64
CA HIS A 14 9.20 14.42 2.09
C HIS A 14 9.61 15.51 3.11
N GLY A 15 9.37 15.30 4.40
CA GLY A 15 9.73 16.25 5.45
C GLY A 15 8.95 17.57 5.39
N ARG A 16 7.75 17.58 4.79
CA ARG A 16 6.91 18.78 4.71
C ARG A 16 6.00 18.84 5.93
N VAL A 17 5.72 20.07 6.38
CA VAL A 17 4.71 20.32 7.40
C VAL A 17 3.32 20.09 6.79
N VAL A 18 2.52 19.23 7.40
CA VAL A 18 1.20 18.86 6.90
C VAL A 18 0.12 19.31 7.89
N HIS A 19 -0.77 20.18 7.40
CA HIS A 19 -1.99 20.55 8.10
C HIS A 19 -3.14 19.63 7.70
N CYS A 20 -3.79 19.02 8.68
CA CYS A 20 -4.90 18.08 8.51
C CYS A 20 -6.21 18.70 9.02
N TYR A 21 -7.22 18.77 8.16
CA TYR A 21 -8.57 19.24 8.51
C TYR A 21 -9.56 18.08 8.77
N GLY A 22 -9.21 16.86 8.39
CA GLY A 22 -9.95 15.64 8.73
C GLY A 22 -9.16 14.71 9.65
N GLY A 23 -9.60 13.45 9.74
CA GLY A 23 -8.96 12.42 10.57
C GLY A 23 -8.25 11.29 9.80
N PRO A 24 -7.36 11.57 8.82
CA PRO A 24 -6.66 10.50 8.10
C PRO A 24 -5.78 9.68 9.04
N PHE A 25 -5.38 8.47 8.64
CA PHE A 25 -4.64 7.54 9.49
C PHE A 25 -3.33 8.12 10.07
N TYR A 26 -2.70 9.07 9.37
CA TYR A 26 -1.42 9.69 9.74
C TYR A 26 -1.57 10.93 10.64
N ALA A 27 -2.80 11.38 10.93
CA ALA A 27 -3.09 12.50 11.83
C ALA A 27 -3.28 12.04 13.29
N GLY A 28 -2.99 12.90 14.25
CA GLY A 28 -3.17 12.66 15.69
C GLY A 28 -1.97 12.01 16.40
N TRP A 29 -0.82 11.91 15.72
CA TRP A 29 0.39 11.24 16.23
C TRP A 29 1.56 12.19 16.50
N GLY A 30 1.33 13.50 16.46
CA GLY A 30 2.36 14.53 16.65
C GLY A 30 3.24 14.80 15.42
N LEU A 31 2.90 14.22 14.25
CA LEU A 31 3.61 14.44 12.98
C LEU A 31 2.93 15.50 12.09
N THR A 32 1.72 15.92 12.43
CA THR A 32 0.87 16.83 11.67
C THR A 32 0.35 17.98 12.55
N VAL A 33 -0.07 19.06 11.91
CA VAL A 33 -0.86 20.10 12.56
C VAL A 33 -2.35 19.75 12.36
N ASP A 34 -2.97 19.21 13.39
CA ASP A 34 -4.33 18.70 13.35
C ASP A 34 -5.35 19.78 13.76
N HIS A 35 -6.26 20.12 12.85
CA HIS A 35 -7.36 21.06 13.11
C HIS A 35 -8.64 20.34 13.57
N PHE A 36 -8.71 19.02 13.39
CA PHE A 36 -9.81 18.17 13.84
C PHE A 36 -9.39 17.37 15.08
N ALA A 37 -10.25 17.32 16.10
CA ALA A 37 -9.95 16.62 17.35
C ALA A 37 -9.98 15.08 17.16
N LEU A 38 -8.90 14.40 17.55
CA LEU A 38 -8.74 12.95 17.43
C LEU A 38 -8.50 12.32 18.81
N PRO A 39 -9.49 12.26 19.72
CA PRO A 39 -9.29 11.88 21.12
C PRO A 39 -8.76 10.44 21.32
N ALA A 40 -8.97 9.54 20.35
CA ALA A 40 -8.43 8.19 20.38
C ALA A 40 -6.94 8.11 19.98
N ARG A 41 -6.33 9.22 19.54
CA ARG A 41 -4.94 9.30 19.10
C ARG A 41 -4.25 10.43 19.86
N GLY A 42 -3.23 10.10 20.64
CA GLY A 42 -2.51 11.09 21.45
C GLY A 42 -1.14 10.64 21.92
N ARG A 43 -0.72 9.43 21.53
CA ARG A 43 0.64 8.96 21.77
C ARG A 43 1.52 9.45 20.63
N PRO A 44 2.53 10.29 20.88
CA PRO A 44 3.46 10.69 19.83
C PRO A 44 4.17 9.49 19.22
N THR A 45 4.39 9.52 17.91
CA THR A 45 5.16 8.50 17.18
C THR A 45 6.21 9.15 16.31
N SER A 46 7.28 8.41 15.98
CA SER A 46 8.23 8.84 14.96
C SER A 46 7.66 8.58 13.57
N LEU A 47 8.16 9.32 12.57
CA LEU A 47 7.81 9.07 11.17
C LEU A 47 8.11 7.62 10.77
N ASP A 48 9.27 7.10 11.16
CA ASP A 48 9.68 5.72 10.91
C ASP A 48 8.71 4.71 11.55
N GLY A 49 8.25 4.97 12.77
CA GLY A 49 7.27 4.12 13.45
C GLY A 49 5.93 4.08 12.73
N LEU A 50 5.47 5.23 12.22
CA LEU A 50 4.26 5.30 11.40
C LEU A 50 4.44 4.58 10.06
N VAL A 51 5.58 4.75 9.39
CA VAL A 51 5.93 4.07 8.14
C VAL A 51 5.95 2.55 8.33
N TYR A 52 6.61 2.07 9.38
CA TYR A 52 6.63 0.65 9.72
C TYR A 52 5.21 0.11 9.90
N ALA A 53 4.38 0.79 10.70
CA ALA A 53 3.02 0.35 10.93
C ALA A 53 2.20 0.27 9.64
N VAL A 54 2.29 1.29 8.79
CA VAL A 54 1.39 1.46 7.63
C VAL A 54 1.87 0.73 6.37
N MET A 55 3.19 0.57 6.19
CA MET A 55 3.77 -0.01 4.99
C MET A 55 4.38 -1.39 5.21
N LEU A 56 4.65 -1.81 6.45
CA LEU A 56 5.27 -3.11 6.72
C LEU A 56 4.36 -4.02 7.54
N ALA A 57 3.84 -3.56 8.68
CA ALA A 57 3.11 -4.42 9.62
C ALA A 57 1.63 -4.60 9.26
N TYR A 58 0.95 -3.54 8.81
CA TYR A 58 -0.48 -3.58 8.50
C TYR A 58 -0.81 -4.24 7.14
N PRO A 59 -0.15 -3.89 6.02
CA PRO A 59 -0.52 -4.42 4.72
C PRO A 59 0.05 -5.82 4.47
N ARG A 60 -0.62 -6.57 3.59
CA ARG A 60 -0.11 -7.81 3.02
C ARG A 60 0.13 -7.60 1.53
N TYR A 61 1.32 -7.93 1.05
CA TYR A 61 1.67 -7.77 -0.36
C TYR A 61 1.66 -9.11 -1.09
N VAL A 62 1.35 -9.06 -2.38
CA VAL A 62 1.40 -10.21 -3.30
C VAL A 62 2.01 -9.72 -4.60
N LEU A 63 2.91 -10.50 -5.18
CA LEU A 63 3.51 -10.23 -6.48
C LEU A 63 3.02 -11.25 -7.53
N PRO A 64 2.86 -10.86 -8.80
CA PRO A 64 2.31 -11.75 -9.84
C PRO A 64 3.11 -13.05 -10.05
N ASP A 65 4.43 -12.98 -9.89
CA ASP A 65 5.34 -14.09 -10.18
C ASP A 65 5.84 -14.80 -8.91
N MET A 66 5.21 -14.53 -7.75
CA MET A 66 5.59 -15.09 -6.46
C MET A 66 4.40 -15.80 -5.82
N ALA A 67 4.61 -17.04 -5.38
CA ALA A 67 3.63 -17.75 -4.57
C ALA A 67 3.64 -17.20 -3.13
N GLY A 68 2.45 -16.96 -2.58
CA GLY A 68 2.29 -16.49 -1.19
C GLY A 68 2.44 -14.97 -1.02
N PHE A 69 2.71 -14.55 0.22
CA PHE A 69 2.89 -13.14 0.55
C PHE A 69 4.32 -12.67 0.29
N ALA A 70 4.44 -11.44 -0.21
CA ALA A 70 5.71 -10.76 -0.41
C ALA A 70 6.01 -9.78 0.74
N ALA A 71 7.30 -9.58 0.99
CA ALA A 71 7.77 -8.48 1.83
C ALA A 71 7.63 -7.14 1.10
N ALA A 72 7.52 -6.04 1.84
CA ALA A 72 7.36 -4.70 1.26
C ALA A 72 8.57 -4.32 0.39
N GLU A 73 9.77 -4.74 0.80
CA GLU A 73 11.03 -4.53 0.09
C GLU A 73 11.06 -5.23 -1.27
N GLN A 74 10.51 -6.45 -1.35
CA GLN A 74 10.41 -7.18 -2.61
C GLN A 74 9.48 -6.45 -3.59
N VAL A 75 8.38 -5.88 -3.08
CA VAL A 75 7.44 -5.09 -3.88
C VAL A 75 8.08 -3.80 -4.36
N MET A 76 8.82 -3.10 -3.49
CA MET A 76 9.57 -1.91 -3.88
C MET A 76 10.58 -2.21 -5.00
N HIS A 77 11.34 -3.29 -4.87
CA HIS A 77 12.28 -3.72 -5.93
C HIS A 77 11.56 -4.05 -7.23
N HIS A 78 10.45 -4.76 -7.18
CA HIS A 78 9.65 -5.10 -8.36
C HIS A 78 9.10 -3.85 -9.07
N LEU A 79 8.53 -2.90 -8.32
CA LEU A 79 8.04 -1.63 -8.87
C LEU A 79 9.18 -0.77 -9.43
N ALA A 80 10.34 -0.74 -8.77
CA ALA A 80 11.51 -0.02 -9.27
C ALA A 80 12.06 -0.63 -10.57
N GLN A 81 12.02 -1.96 -10.71
CA GLN A 81 12.35 -2.65 -11.96
C GLN A 81 11.36 -2.33 -13.07
N GLN A 82 10.06 -2.35 -12.79
CA GLN A 82 9.02 -1.94 -13.76
C GLN A 82 9.22 -0.50 -14.23
N ALA A 83 9.44 0.44 -13.31
CA ALA A 83 9.64 1.85 -13.65
C ALA A 83 10.90 2.10 -14.50
N ARG A 84 11.93 1.24 -14.36
CA ARG A 84 13.16 1.29 -15.16
C ARG A 84 13.02 0.57 -16.50
N GLY A 85 12.25 -0.51 -16.53
CA GLY A 85 12.07 -1.37 -17.70
C GLY A 85 11.03 -0.85 -18.69
N ASP A 86 10.03 -0.10 -18.23
CA ASP A 86 8.84 0.16 -19.02
C ASP A 86 8.46 1.66 -19.09
N GLY A 87 8.87 2.25 -20.21
CA GLY A 87 7.94 2.94 -21.10
C GLY A 87 7.01 1.98 -21.86
N ALA A 88 6.74 0.77 -21.35
CA ALA A 88 5.65 -0.05 -21.88
C ALA A 88 4.34 0.66 -21.55
N SER A 89 3.78 1.21 -22.62
CA SER A 89 2.44 1.74 -22.68
C SER A 89 1.47 0.94 -21.80
N LEU A 90 0.67 1.65 -21.01
CA LEU A 90 -0.53 1.13 -20.34
C LEU A 90 -1.57 0.53 -21.34
N ALA A 91 -1.23 0.39 -22.63
CA ALA A 91 -1.94 -0.37 -23.67
C ALA A 91 -1.99 -1.90 -23.40
N GLY A 92 -2.03 -2.32 -22.14
CA GLY A 92 -2.66 -3.58 -21.78
C GLY A 92 -4.16 -3.47 -22.04
N GLY A 93 -4.59 -3.90 -23.23
CA GLY A 93 -5.99 -3.95 -23.63
C GLY A 93 -6.86 -4.53 -22.51
N TRP A 94 -8.07 -4.00 -22.35
CA TRP A 94 -9.02 -4.41 -21.30
C TRP A 94 -9.19 -5.93 -21.21
N LEU A 95 -9.09 -6.63 -22.34
CA LEU A 95 -9.14 -8.08 -22.44
C LEU A 95 -7.96 -8.77 -21.73
N ALA A 96 -6.73 -8.29 -21.91
CA ALA A 96 -5.54 -8.84 -21.24
C ALA A 96 -5.65 -8.69 -19.71
N ARG A 97 -6.21 -7.56 -19.24
CA ARG A 97 -6.48 -7.34 -17.81
C ARG A 97 -7.52 -8.32 -17.26
N LYS A 98 -8.59 -8.61 -18.02
CA LYS A 98 -9.60 -9.61 -17.63
C LYS A 98 -9.05 -11.03 -17.64
N LEU A 99 -8.24 -11.39 -18.64
CA LEU A 99 -7.60 -12.71 -18.73
C LEU A 99 -6.65 -12.98 -17.55
N ARG A 100 -5.84 -11.98 -17.13
CA ARG A 100 -5.00 -12.11 -15.93
C ARG A 100 -5.81 -12.41 -14.66
N LYS A 101 -6.94 -11.73 -14.48
CA LYS A 101 -7.85 -11.99 -13.35
C LYS A 101 -8.48 -13.39 -13.41
N GLY A 102 -8.89 -13.82 -14.61
CA GLY A 102 -9.45 -15.16 -14.83
C GLY A 102 -8.43 -16.27 -14.55
N LYS A 103 -7.18 -16.10 -15.00
CA LYS A 103 -6.08 -17.03 -14.72
C LYS A 103 -5.79 -17.12 -13.22
N ALA A 104 -5.68 -15.99 -12.53
CA ALA A 104 -5.45 -15.95 -11.09
C ALA A 104 -6.59 -16.64 -10.30
N LEU A 105 -7.85 -16.42 -10.70
CA LEU A 105 -9.00 -17.10 -10.10
C LEU A 105 -8.97 -18.61 -10.36
N ALA A 106 -8.62 -19.04 -11.57
CA ALA A 106 -8.50 -20.46 -11.91
C ALA A 106 -7.31 -21.15 -11.21
N GLU A 107 -6.24 -20.42 -10.90
CA GLU A 107 -5.12 -20.91 -10.09
C GLU A 107 -5.50 -21.00 -8.61
N LEU A 108 -6.25 -20.03 -8.09
CA LEU A 108 -6.84 -20.10 -6.74
C LEU A 108 -7.76 -21.31 -6.58
N LEU A 109 -8.73 -21.50 -7.49
CA LEU A 109 -9.67 -22.62 -7.44
C LEU A 109 -8.98 -23.99 -7.64
N ARG A 110 -7.89 -24.04 -8.43
CA ARG A 110 -7.07 -25.26 -8.56
C ARG A 110 -6.19 -25.51 -7.33
N GLY A 111 -5.72 -24.46 -6.66
CA GLY A 111 -4.96 -24.54 -5.41
C GLY A 111 -5.83 -25.00 -4.23
N GLU A 112 -7.07 -24.52 -4.15
CA GLU A 112 -8.06 -24.96 -3.15
C GLU A 112 -8.44 -26.44 -3.33
N TRP A 113 -8.45 -26.96 -4.55
CA TRP A 113 -8.66 -28.40 -4.81
C TRP A 113 -7.52 -29.29 -4.29
N GLN A 114 -6.29 -28.77 -4.21
CA GLN A 114 -5.13 -29.51 -3.67
C GLN A 114 -5.06 -29.43 -2.14
N ALA A 115 -5.59 -28.37 -1.52
CA ALA A 115 -5.60 -28.19 -0.06
C ALA A 115 -6.68 -29.01 0.67
N GLY A 116 -7.71 -29.50 -0.02
CA GLY A 116 -8.80 -30.31 0.54
C GLY A 116 -8.55 -31.83 0.57
N LYS A 117 -7.30 -32.28 0.43
CA LYS A 117 -6.92 -33.71 0.32
C LYS A 117 -6.03 -34.25 1.44
N THR A 118 -5.88 -33.53 2.55
CA THR A 118 -5.23 -34.01 3.78
C THR A 118 -6.18 -33.98 4.95
#